data_AF-A0A3C1WRZ5-F1
#
_entry.id   AF-A0A3C1WRZ5-F1
#
_cell.length_a   1.000
_cell.length_b   1.000
_cell.length_c   1.000
_cell.angle_alpha   90.00
_cell.angle_beta   90.00
_cell.angle_gamma   90.00
#
_symmetry.space_group_name_H-M   'P 1'
#
loop_
_entity.id
_entity.type
_entity.pdbx_description
1 polymer ?
#
loop_
_entity_poly.entity_id
_entity_poly.type
_entity_poly.pdbx_seq_one_letter_code
_entity_poly.pdbx_strand_id
1 'polypeptide(L)'
;MAFEYEDIRKSQEIFACLLENHELSEDESADLFDAYTTSEAVQSLTKSQGDALDADIEQYGDTIYLIPREDNSFLGYSKAQLKRELCRSDATDRDYYLSQFAILTLLTMFYDGQGVTAHTRDFIRAGELQNTISERLKEGVERYDEERQEESGIAFTNIAEAYEKLKSDERGSRARTTKEGFLYYILKFLERQGLIEYIEQDDMIKTTKKMDHFMDWNLLNKNNYQRVLAVFNELDDPQSYKTKKTTREKNK
;
A
#
# COMPACT_ATOMS: atom_id res chain seq x y z
N MET A 1 -11.95 13.04 -31.84
CA MET A 1 -13.30 12.45 -31.97
C MET A 1 -14.32 13.52 -31.64
N ALA A 2 -15.51 13.45 -32.22
CA ALA A 2 -16.64 14.23 -31.72
C ALA A 2 -17.34 13.37 -30.66
N PHE A 3 -17.62 13.96 -29.49
CA PHE A 3 -18.34 13.29 -28.41
C PHE A 3 -19.81 13.69 -28.48
N GLU A 4 -20.71 12.74 -28.24
CA GLU A 4 -22.14 13.04 -28.11
C GLU A 4 -22.43 13.63 -26.72
N TYR A 5 -23.53 14.38 -26.59
CA TYR A 5 -23.92 14.98 -25.31
C TYR A 5 -24.14 13.91 -24.22
N GLU A 6 -24.72 12.76 -24.60
CA GLU A 6 -24.95 11.65 -23.68
C GLU A 6 -23.63 11.02 -23.19
N ASP A 7 -22.59 10.92 -24.04
CA ASP A 7 -21.29 10.40 -23.63
C ASP A 7 -20.66 11.27 -22.53
N ILE A 8 -20.73 12.59 -22.73
CA ILE A 8 -20.22 13.59 -21.79
C ILE A 8 -20.98 13.53 -20.47
N ARG A 9 -22.31 13.45 -20.55
CA ARG A 9 -23.15 13.38 -19.36
C ARG A 9 -22.87 12.10 -18.55
N LYS A 10 -22.80 10.95 -19.21
CA LYS A 10 -22.49 9.67 -18.56
C LYS A 10 -21.11 9.67 -17.93
N SER A 11 -20.08 10.20 -18.60
CA SER A 11 -18.74 10.29 -18.02
C SER A 11 -18.71 11.17 -16.77
N GLN A 12 -19.47 12.27 -16.76
CA GLN A 12 -19.60 13.15 -15.59
C GLN A 12 -20.32 12.47 -14.43
N GLU A 13 -21.39 11.71 -14.69
CA GLU A 13 -22.11 10.94 -13.67
C GLU A 13 -21.20 9.88 -13.03
N ILE A 14 -20.44 9.14 -13.86
CA ILE A 14 -19.43 8.18 -13.36
C ILE A 14 -18.38 8.89 -12.51
N PHE A 15 -17.80 9.98 -13.02
CA PHE A 15 -16.75 10.71 -12.32
C PHE A 15 -17.21 11.31 -10.99
N ALA A 16 -18.45 11.79 -10.91
CA ALA A 16 -19.03 12.28 -9.66
C ALA A 16 -19.13 11.17 -8.60
N CYS A 17 -19.57 9.97 -9.00
CA CYS A 17 -19.61 8.81 -8.12
C CYS A 17 -18.21 8.42 -7.61
N LEU A 18 -17.23 8.40 -8.53
CA LEU A 18 -15.84 8.14 -8.20
C LEU A 18 -15.24 9.17 -7.23
N LEU A 19 -15.62 10.45 -7.33
CA LEU A 19 -15.16 11.47 -6.38
C LEU A 19 -15.75 11.31 -4.97
N GLU A 20 -16.98 10.83 -4.88
CA GLU A 20 -17.66 10.62 -3.60
C GLU A 20 -17.14 9.36 -2.89
N ASN A 21 -17.02 8.26 -3.63
CA ASN A 21 -16.80 6.93 -3.07
C ASN A 21 -15.40 6.37 -3.32
N HIS A 22 -14.61 6.98 -4.22
CA HIS A 22 -13.31 6.50 -4.71
C HIS A 22 -13.39 5.19 -5.51
N GLU A 23 -14.58 4.63 -5.68
CA GLU A 23 -14.86 3.44 -6.46
C GLU A 23 -16.30 3.46 -6.98
N LEU A 24 -16.56 2.66 -8.02
CA LEU A 24 -17.87 2.39 -8.58
C LEU A 24 -17.90 0.90 -8.95
N SER A 25 -18.71 0.13 -8.24
CA SER A 25 -18.93 -1.28 -8.53
C SER A 25 -20.13 -1.52 -9.45
N GLU A 26 -20.13 -2.64 -10.17
CA GLU A 26 -21.26 -3.09 -10.98
C GLU A 26 -22.53 -3.28 -10.14
N ASP A 27 -22.38 -3.76 -8.90
CA ASP A 27 -23.48 -3.96 -7.94
C ASP A 27 -24.12 -2.62 -7.51
N GLU A 28 -23.33 -1.55 -7.39
CA GLU A 28 -23.83 -0.21 -7.05
C GLU A 28 -24.58 0.44 -8.22
N SER A 29 -24.05 0.31 -9.44
CA SER A 29 -24.72 0.81 -10.64
C SER A 29 -24.23 0.12 -11.92
N ALA A 30 -24.95 -0.93 -12.31
CA ALA A 30 -24.70 -1.65 -13.56
C ALA A 30 -24.74 -0.73 -14.79
N ASP A 31 -25.66 0.25 -14.82
CA ASP A 31 -25.80 1.18 -15.95
C ASP A 31 -24.58 2.12 -16.11
N LEU A 32 -24.00 2.62 -15.01
CA LEU A 32 -22.80 3.46 -15.09
C LEU A 32 -21.55 2.61 -15.35
N PHE A 33 -21.47 1.43 -14.76
CA PHE A 33 -20.40 0.48 -14.98
C PHE A 33 -20.35 0.02 -16.45
N ASP A 34 -21.48 -0.43 -17.01
CA ASP A 34 -21.60 -0.83 -18.41
C ASP A 34 -21.24 0.31 -19.36
N ALA A 35 -21.69 1.54 -19.07
CA ALA A 35 -21.35 2.71 -19.89
C ALA A 35 -19.84 2.94 -19.93
N TYR A 36 -19.13 2.81 -18.79
CA TYR A 36 -17.67 2.96 -18.75
C TYR A 36 -16.94 1.83 -19.48
N THR A 37 -17.41 0.59 -19.37
CA THR A 37 -16.71 -0.58 -19.91
C THR A 37 -16.95 -0.80 -21.40
N THR A 38 -18.13 -0.44 -21.90
CA THR A 38 -18.54 -0.71 -23.29
C THR A 38 -18.35 0.48 -24.24
N SER A 39 -18.35 1.73 -23.73
CA SER A 39 -18.16 2.93 -24.55
C SER A 39 -16.76 3.52 -24.39
N GLU A 40 -15.94 3.41 -25.45
CA GLU A 40 -14.60 4.01 -25.52
C GLU A 40 -14.65 5.53 -25.32
N ALA A 41 -15.72 6.19 -25.80
CA ALA A 41 -15.93 7.62 -25.63
C ALA A 41 -16.12 8.00 -24.16
N VAL A 42 -17.02 7.31 -23.45
CA VAL A 42 -17.29 7.52 -22.01
C VAL A 42 -16.05 7.20 -21.20
N GLN A 43 -15.36 6.10 -21.49
CA GLN A 43 -14.12 5.72 -20.82
C GLN A 43 -13.04 6.79 -20.98
N SER A 44 -12.78 7.24 -22.21
CA SER A 44 -11.75 8.24 -22.51
C SER A 44 -12.05 9.59 -21.85
N LEU A 45 -13.32 10.01 -21.82
CA LEU A 45 -13.73 11.23 -21.14
C LEU A 45 -13.52 11.12 -19.63
N THR A 46 -13.97 10.01 -19.04
CA THR A 46 -13.82 9.76 -17.61
C THR A 46 -12.34 9.75 -17.22
N LYS A 47 -11.48 9.02 -17.94
CA LYS A 47 -10.02 9.01 -17.70
C LYS A 47 -9.40 10.41 -17.84
N SER A 48 -9.82 11.20 -18.84
CA SER A 48 -9.37 12.59 -18.99
C SER A 48 -9.77 13.49 -17.81
N GLN A 49 -10.90 13.22 -17.14
CA GLN A 49 -11.31 13.93 -15.93
C GLN A 49 -10.43 13.54 -14.74
N GLY A 50 -10.07 12.25 -14.62
CA GLY A 50 -9.07 11.78 -13.65
C GLY A 50 -7.71 12.43 -13.84
N ASP A 51 -7.21 12.49 -15.08
CA ASP A 51 -5.95 13.14 -15.43
C ASP A 51 -5.92 14.61 -14.98
N ALA A 52 -7.02 15.33 -15.17
CA ALA A 52 -7.15 16.72 -14.75
C ALA A 52 -7.11 16.93 -13.23
N LEU A 53 -7.35 15.86 -12.45
CA LEU A 53 -7.24 15.86 -11.00
C LEU A 53 -5.99 15.13 -10.49
N ASP A 54 -5.01 14.82 -11.34
CA ASP A 54 -3.82 14.04 -10.97
C ASP A 54 -4.19 12.69 -10.32
N ALA A 55 -5.15 11.99 -10.93
CA ALA A 55 -5.60 10.67 -10.51
C ALA A 55 -5.76 9.74 -11.72
N ASP A 56 -5.53 8.44 -11.49
CA ASP A 56 -5.74 7.40 -12.48
C ASP A 56 -7.11 6.76 -12.25
N ILE A 57 -7.80 6.39 -13.34
CA ILE A 57 -9.08 5.68 -13.27
C ILE A 57 -8.91 4.34 -13.94
N GLU A 58 -8.99 3.28 -13.15
CA GLU A 58 -8.71 1.91 -13.60
C GLU A 58 -9.78 0.93 -13.14
N GLN A 59 -10.10 -0.02 -14.01
CA GLN A 59 -11.06 -1.08 -13.75
C GLN A 59 -10.33 -2.36 -13.30
N TYR A 60 -10.79 -2.94 -12.19
CA TYR A 60 -10.39 -4.28 -11.76
C TYR A 60 -11.64 -5.11 -11.47
N GLY A 61 -11.80 -6.18 -12.25
CA GLY A 61 -13.00 -7.01 -12.21
C GLY A 61 -14.25 -6.19 -12.47
N ASP A 62 -15.15 -6.22 -11.49
CA ASP A 62 -16.46 -5.57 -11.43
C ASP A 62 -16.43 -4.20 -10.72
N THR A 63 -15.26 -3.60 -10.55
CA THR A 63 -15.11 -2.30 -9.85
C THR A 63 -14.17 -1.36 -10.60
N ILE A 64 -14.58 -0.11 -10.73
CA ILE A 64 -13.79 1.00 -11.28
C ILE A 64 -13.29 1.83 -10.10
N TYR A 65 -11.99 2.15 -10.05
CA TYR A 65 -11.38 2.90 -8.96
C TYR A 65 -10.86 4.24 -9.43
N LEU A 66 -10.93 5.24 -8.56
CA LEU A 66 -10.21 6.51 -8.67
C LEU A 66 -9.00 6.47 -7.74
N ILE A 67 -7.80 6.49 -8.32
CA ILE A 67 -6.55 6.28 -7.62
C ILE A 67 -5.72 7.58 -7.70
N PRO A 68 -5.59 8.33 -6.59
CA PRO A 68 -4.74 9.53 -6.58
C PRO A 68 -3.28 9.18 -6.85
N ARG A 69 -2.60 9.98 -7.68
CA ARG A 69 -1.13 9.86 -7.89
C ARG A 69 -0.37 10.28 -6.63
N GLU A 70 0.90 9.87 -6.52
CA GLU A 70 1.73 10.03 -5.30
C GLU A 70 1.77 11.48 -4.73
N ASP A 71 1.73 12.50 -5.60
CA ASP A 71 1.79 13.91 -5.19
C ASP A 71 0.40 14.58 -5.00
N ASN A 72 -0.68 13.82 -5.21
CA ASN A 72 -2.04 14.34 -5.11
C ASN A 72 -2.53 14.39 -3.65
N SER A 73 -2.18 15.48 -2.96
CA SER A 73 -2.67 15.73 -1.59
C SER A 73 -4.10 16.26 -1.49
N PHE A 74 -4.78 16.47 -2.62
CA PHE A 74 -6.19 16.89 -2.65
C PHE A 74 -7.13 15.69 -2.45
N LEU A 75 -6.90 14.61 -3.20
CA LEU A 75 -7.65 13.35 -3.06
C LEU A 75 -6.94 12.36 -2.14
N GLY A 76 -5.61 12.43 -2.06
CA GLY A 76 -4.79 11.58 -1.19
C GLY A 76 -4.33 12.28 0.09
N TYR A 77 -3.26 11.76 0.67
CA TYR A 77 -2.68 12.31 1.89
C TYR A 77 -1.27 12.84 1.62
N SER A 78 -0.99 14.05 2.09
CA SER A 78 0.40 14.49 2.28
C SER A 78 1.09 13.68 3.38
N LYS A 79 2.43 13.62 3.35
CA LYS A 79 3.26 13.04 4.43
C LYS A 79 2.85 13.55 5.82
N ALA A 80 2.54 14.84 5.94
CA ALA A 80 2.13 15.46 7.19
C ALA A 80 0.73 15.04 7.66
N GLN A 81 -0.19 14.72 6.75
CA GLN A 81 -1.50 14.16 7.11
C GLN A 81 -1.36 12.68 7.48
N LEU A 82 -0.63 11.86 6.70
CA LEU A 82 -0.37 10.46 7.04
C LEU A 82 0.28 10.31 8.41
N LYS A 83 1.29 11.14 8.72
CA LYS A 83 1.94 11.12 10.03
C LYS A 83 0.96 11.41 11.18
N ARG A 84 -0.02 12.29 10.97
CA ARG A 84 -1.06 12.59 11.99
C ARG A 84 -2.04 11.44 12.16
N GLU A 85 -2.42 10.78 11.08
CA GLU A 85 -3.32 9.64 11.11
C GLU A 85 -2.67 8.41 11.77
N LEU A 86 -1.44 8.08 11.34
CA LEU A 86 -0.75 6.85 11.70
C LEU A 86 0.00 6.94 13.03
N CYS A 87 0.63 8.08 13.33
CA CYS A 87 1.60 8.18 14.42
C CYS A 87 1.05 8.97 15.63
N ARG A 88 1.79 9.01 16.74
CA ARG A 88 1.47 9.86 17.90
C ARG A 88 1.58 11.37 17.61
N SER A 89 1.03 12.20 18.50
CA SER A 89 0.90 13.66 18.32
C SER A 89 2.22 14.41 18.10
N ASP A 90 3.33 13.91 18.65
CA ASP A 90 4.68 14.46 18.56
C ASP A 90 5.61 13.61 17.67
N ALA A 91 5.03 12.89 16.70
CA ALA A 91 5.77 11.97 15.85
C ALA A 91 6.82 12.65 14.97
N THR A 92 7.99 12.03 14.97
CA THR A 92 9.12 12.33 14.09
C THR A 92 8.97 11.61 12.76
N ASP A 93 9.84 11.91 11.80
CA ASP A 93 9.89 11.19 10.53
C ASP A 93 10.28 9.71 10.72
N ARG A 94 11.03 9.37 11.79
CA ARG A 94 11.36 7.98 12.12
C ARG A 94 10.10 7.17 12.47
N ASP A 95 9.17 7.77 13.21
CA ASP A 95 7.89 7.15 13.56
C ASP A 95 7.01 6.94 12.30
N TYR A 96 7.06 7.88 11.35
CA TYR A 96 6.40 7.72 10.06
C TYR A 96 6.98 6.55 9.26
N TYR A 97 8.31 6.47 9.11
CA TYR A 97 8.95 5.35 8.40
C TYR A 97 8.71 4.00 9.09
N LEU A 98 8.62 3.97 10.43
CA LEU A 98 8.18 2.78 11.15
C LEU A 98 6.75 2.37 10.78
N SER A 99 5.83 3.32 10.63
CA SER A 99 4.46 3.03 10.18
C SER A 99 4.45 2.46 8.76
N GLN A 100 5.24 3.04 7.85
CA GLN A 100 5.36 2.53 6.49
C GLN A 100 5.96 1.11 6.47
N PHE A 101 6.99 0.86 7.29
CA PHE A 101 7.60 -0.45 7.42
C PHE A 101 6.59 -1.50 7.93
N ALA A 102 5.77 -1.15 8.92
CA ALA A 102 4.72 -2.03 9.44
C ALA A 102 3.66 -2.35 8.37
N ILE A 103 3.21 -1.35 7.60
CA ILE A 103 2.26 -1.54 6.49
C ILE A 103 2.88 -2.44 5.41
N LEU A 104 4.11 -2.18 4.98
CA LEU A 104 4.81 -3.02 4.01
C LEU A 104 5.00 -4.45 4.50
N THR A 105 5.32 -4.62 5.78
CA THR A 105 5.44 -5.95 6.40
C THR A 105 4.10 -6.69 6.34
N LEU A 106 3.00 -6.03 6.71
CA LEU A 106 1.65 -6.60 6.61
C LEU A 106 1.33 -7.04 5.18
N LEU A 107 1.59 -6.18 4.18
CA LEU A 107 1.37 -6.52 2.77
C LEU A 107 2.14 -7.79 2.39
N THR A 108 3.43 -7.86 2.69
CA THR A 108 4.22 -9.06 2.33
C THR A 108 3.85 -10.34 3.08
N MET A 109 3.14 -10.23 4.20
CA MET A 109 2.65 -11.42 4.88
C MET A 109 1.38 -11.97 4.20
N PHE A 110 0.60 -11.12 3.53
CA PHE A 110 -0.55 -11.52 2.72
C PHE A 110 -0.17 -11.88 1.29
N TYR A 111 0.84 -11.21 0.72
CA TYR A 111 1.19 -11.33 -0.69
C TYR A 111 2.66 -11.73 -0.90
N ASP A 112 2.91 -12.83 -1.60
CA ASP A 112 4.29 -13.32 -1.90
C ASP A 112 4.76 -13.00 -3.33
N GLY A 113 3.87 -12.44 -4.16
CA GLY A 113 4.16 -12.11 -5.56
C GLY A 113 4.32 -13.33 -6.47
N GLN A 114 4.16 -14.56 -5.98
CA GLN A 114 4.35 -15.78 -6.75
C GLN A 114 3.01 -16.44 -7.09
N GLY A 115 2.53 -16.28 -8.33
CA GLY A 115 1.34 -17.00 -8.81
C GLY A 115 0.48 -16.20 -9.77
N VAL A 116 -0.72 -16.74 -10.06
CA VAL A 116 -1.77 -16.03 -10.83
C VAL A 116 -2.48 -14.99 -9.95
N THR A 117 -2.55 -15.25 -8.65
CA THR A 117 -3.02 -14.32 -7.62
C THR A 117 -1.89 -14.07 -6.64
N ALA A 118 -1.64 -12.82 -6.27
CA ALA A 118 -0.58 -12.52 -5.32
C ALA A 118 -0.92 -12.94 -3.87
N HIS A 119 -2.20 -13.21 -3.56
CA HIS A 119 -2.72 -13.47 -2.23
C HIS A 119 -2.43 -14.91 -1.74
N THR A 120 -1.88 -15.03 -0.54
CA THR A 120 -1.36 -16.30 0.01
C THR A 120 -2.01 -16.76 1.30
N ARG A 121 -2.65 -15.87 2.05
CA ARG A 121 -3.20 -16.16 3.38
C ARG A 121 -4.52 -15.45 3.60
N ASP A 122 -5.55 -16.17 4.05
CA ASP A 122 -6.87 -15.56 4.28
C ASP A 122 -6.93 -14.63 5.50
N PHE A 123 -6.04 -14.83 6.47
CA PHE A 123 -5.97 -13.99 7.66
C PHE A 123 -4.59 -14.02 8.32
N ILE A 124 -4.31 -13.00 9.14
CA ILE A 124 -3.13 -12.87 9.99
C ILE A 124 -3.57 -12.42 11.37
N ARG A 125 -2.92 -12.91 12.44
CA ARG A 125 -3.15 -12.37 13.79
C ARG A 125 -2.27 -11.15 14.03
N ALA A 126 -2.76 -10.10 14.70
CA ALA A 126 -1.93 -8.89 14.90
C ALA A 126 -0.70 -9.19 15.77
N GLY A 127 -0.79 -10.11 16.72
CA GLY A 127 0.38 -10.63 17.44
C GLY A 127 1.44 -11.28 16.54
N GLU A 128 1.04 -11.97 15.46
CA GLU A 128 1.96 -12.52 14.46
C GLU A 128 2.65 -11.39 13.68
N LEU A 129 1.88 -10.39 13.22
CA LEU A 129 2.41 -9.20 12.57
C LEU A 129 3.45 -8.49 13.45
N GLN A 130 3.15 -8.31 14.74
CA GLN A 130 4.07 -7.69 15.69
C GLN A 130 5.39 -8.46 15.81
N ASN A 131 5.34 -9.78 15.85
CA ASN A 131 6.52 -10.64 15.91
C ASN A 131 7.33 -10.53 14.61
N THR A 132 6.69 -10.60 13.44
CA THR A 132 7.36 -10.48 12.14
C THR A 132 8.02 -9.12 11.96
N ILE A 133 7.38 -8.02 12.39
CA ILE A 133 8.00 -6.68 12.39
C ILE A 133 9.26 -6.68 13.25
N SER A 134 9.19 -7.25 14.45
CA SER A 134 10.32 -7.30 15.39
C SER A 134 11.50 -8.11 14.80
N GLU A 135 11.22 -9.26 14.21
CA GLU A 135 12.20 -10.12 13.55
C GLU A 135 12.87 -9.43 12.37
N ARG A 136 12.08 -8.87 11.44
CA ARG A 136 12.62 -8.21 10.24
C ARG A 136 13.42 -6.96 10.55
N LEU A 137 13.04 -6.19 11.56
CA LEU A 137 13.85 -5.05 12.01
C LEU A 137 15.19 -5.51 12.54
N LYS A 138 15.21 -6.58 13.35
CA LYS A 138 16.45 -7.17 13.86
C LYS A 138 17.34 -7.68 12.73
N GLU A 139 16.80 -8.45 11.80
CA GLU A 139 17.54 -8.95 10.64
C GLU A 139 18.07 -7.82 9.76
N GLY A 140 17.26 -6.78 9.52
CA GLY A 140 17.66 -5.60 8.76
C GLY A 140 18.85 -4.88 9.38
N VAL A 141 18.85 -4.68 10.70
CA VAL A 141 19.98 -4.08 11.44
C VAL A 141 21.23 -4.97 11.38
N GLU A 142 21.08 -6.29 11.45
CA GLU A 142 22.21 -7.23 11.42
C GLU A 142 22.82 -7.40 10.01
N ARG A 143 22.01 -7.36 8.95
CA ARG A 143 22.44 -7.63 7.57
C ARG A 143 22.89 -6.38 6.80
N TYR A 144 22.31 -5.21 7.10
CA TYR A 144 22.59 -3.96 6.39
C TYR A 144 23.44 -3.04 7.27
N ASP A 145 24.74 -2.98 6.96
CA ASP A 145 25.63 -1.93 7.46
C ASP A 145 25.23 -0.56 6.88
N GLU A 146 25.85 0.52 7.37
CA GLU A 146 25.47 1.89 6.99
C GLU A 146 25.50 2.12 5.47
N GLU A 147 26.49 1.58 4.77
CA GLU A 147 26.61 1.69 3.30
C GLU A 147 25.47 0.96 2.58
N ARG A 148 25.09 -0.25 3.03
CA ARG A 148 23.95 -0.98 2.47
C ARG A 148 22.59 -0.36 2.83
N GLN A 149 22.47 0.29 3.98
CA GLN A 149 21.25 1.03 4.33
C GLN A 149 21.06 2.24 3.41
N GLU A 150 22.14 2.94 3.04
CA GLU A 150 22.10 4.00 2.05
C GLU A 150 21.72 3.47 0.65
N GLU A 151 22.32 2.34 0.22
CA GLU A 151 22.00 1.73 -1.08
C GLU A 151 20.56 1.22 -1.19
N SER A 152 20.03 0.61 -0.12
CA SER A 152 18.65 0.10 -0.07
C SER A 152 17.60 1.20 0.13
N GLY A 153 18.01 2.38 0.60
CA GLY A 153 17.11 3.47 0.95
C GLY A 153 16.30 3.24 2.24
N ILE A 154 16.57 2.17 2.99
CA ILE A 154 15.90 1.84 4.25
C ILE A 154 16.88 1.99 5.41
N ALA A 155 16.60 2.96 6.28
CA ALA A 155 17.38 3.18 7.50
C ALA A 155 16.91 2.27 8.64
N PHE A 156 17.16 0.95 8.53
CA PHE A 156 16.73 -0.06 9.50
C PHE A 156 17.10 0.30 10.94
N THR A 157 18.29 0.85 11.18
CA THR A 157 18.72 1.27 12.52
C THR A 157 17.80 2.33 13.11
N ASN A 158 17.45 3.36 12.34
CA ASN A 158 16.58 4.44 12.78
C ASN A 158 15.14 3.95 13.05
N ILE A 159 14.67 3.00 12.25
CA ILE A 159 13.32 2.43 12.38
C ILE A 159 13.26 1.51 13.60
N ALA A 160 14.27 0.66 13.80
CA ALA A 160 14.39 -0.22 14.97
C ALA A 160 14.46 0.59 16.27
N GLU A 161 15.24 1.68 16.31
CA GLU A 161 15.27 2.58 17.47
C GLU A 161 13.91 3.22 17.77
N ALA A 162 13.12 3.56 16.74
CA ALA A 162 11.78 4.09 16.93
C ALA A 162 10.85 3.03 17.52
N TYR A 163 10.94 1.79 17.04
CA TYR A 163 10.14 0.67 17.50
C TYR A 163 10.46 0.29 18.96
N GLU A 164 11.73 0.28 19.36
CA GLU A 164 12.15 -0.04 20.73
C GLU A 164 11.81 1.05 21.76
N LYS A 165 11.50 2.27 21.31
CA LYS A 165 10.96 3.32 22.19
C LYS A 165 9.49 3.09 22.56
N LEU A 166 8.78 2.24 21.82
CA LEU A 166 7.43 1.83 22.16
C LEU A 166 7.47 0.85 23.33
N LYS A 167 6.61 1.07 24.31
CA LYS A 167 6.48 0.18 25.46
C LYS A 167 5.82 -1.12 25.01
N SER A 168 6.27 -2.26 25.52
CA SER A 168 5.48 -3.49 25.46
C SER A 168 4.42 -3.43 26.57
N ASP A 169 3.15 -3.67 26.23
CA ASP A 169 2.08 -3.75 27.22
C ASP A 169 1.32 -5.07 27.09
N GLU A 170 1.57 -5.98 28.03
CA GLU A 170 0.92 -7.30 28.10
C GLU A 170 -0.59 -7.22 28.29
N ARG A 171 -1.14 -6.05 28.63
CA ARG A 171 -2.59 -5.85 28.82
C ARG A 171 -3.32 -5.39 27.55
N GLY A 172 -2.64 -5.31 26.41
CA GLY A 172 -3.26 -4.92 25.14
C GLY A 172 -3.70 -3.46 25.10
N SER A 173 -2.89 -2.57 25.67
CA SER A 173 -3.20 -1.13 25.70
C SER A 173 -3.30 -0.54 24.30
N ARG A 174 -4.32 0.28 24.09
CA ARG A 174 -4.51 1.05 22.84
C ARG A 174 -3.78 2.40 22.88
N ALA A 175 -2.82 2.58 23.79
CA ALA A 175 -2.03 3.79 23.86
C ALA A 175 -1.03 3.82 22.69
N ARG A 176 -0.99 4.93 21.92
CA ARG A 176 -0.05 5.12 20.78
C ARG A 176 1.44 5.01 21.15
N THR A 177 1.77 4.97 22.44
CA THR A 177 3.12 4.79 22.96
C THR A 177 3.49 3.34 23.22
N THR A 178 2.60 2.39 22.94
CA THR A 178 2.81 0.94 23.07
C THR A 178 2.91 0.30 21.69
N LYS A 179 3.56 -0.87 21.59
CA LYS A 179 3.67 -1.62 20.32
C LYS A 179 2.28 -2.05 19.82
N GLU A 180 1.43 -2.50 20.73
CA GLU A 180 0.05 -2.92 20.49
C GLU A 180 -0.81 -1.74 20.01
N GLY A 181 -0.76 -0.62 20.73
CA GLY A 181 -1.49 0.58 20.35
C GLY A 181 -1.02 1.18 19.03
N PHE A 182 0.29 1.18 18.77
CA PHE A 182 0.84 1.60 17.48
C PHE A 182 0.25 0.80 16.31
N LEU A 183 0.27 -0.54 16.39
CA LEU A 183 -0.32 -1.40 15.37
C LEU A 183 -1.83 -1.20 15.26
N TYR A 184 -2.53 -1.09 16.39
CA TYR A 184 -3.97 -0.85 16.40
C TYR A 184 -4.36 0.37 15.54
N TYR A 185 -3.67 1.52 15.67
CA TYR A 185 -4.02 2.70 14.86
C TYR A 185 -3.68 2.56 13.38
N ILE A 186 -2.63 1.81 13.03
CA ILE A 186 -2.34 1.48 11.63
C ILE A 186 -3.48 0.62 11.06
N LEU A 187 -3.89 -0.42 11.78
CA LEU A 187 -4.96 -1.31 11.35
C LEU A 187 -6.30 -0.57 11.22
N LYS A 188 -6.68 0.26 12.20
CA LYS A 188 -7.88 1.11 12.10
C LYS A 188 -7.79 2.14 10.97
N PHE A 189 -6.58 2.63 10.64
CA PHE A 189 -6.42 3.49 9.48
C PHE A 189 -6.69 2.72 8.19
N LEU A 190 -6.03 1.58 7.98
CA LEU A 190 -6.23 0.75 6.78
C LEU A 190 -7.68 0.25 6.65
N GLU A 191 -8.34 -0.07 7.76
CA GLU A 191 -9.75 -0.45 7.80
C GLU A 191 -10.67 0.70 7.34
N ARG A 192 -10.43 1.94 7.82
CA ARG A 192 -11.17 3.12 7.34
C ARG A 192 -10.92 3.44 5.87
N GLN A 193 -9.77 3.04 5.33
CA GLN A 193 -9.49 3.14 3.89
C GLN A 193 -10.14 2.00 3.08
N GLY A 194 -10.84 1.07 3.73
CA GLY A 194 -11.47 -0.08 3.10
C GLY A 194 -10.45 -1.08 2.54
N LEU A 195 -9.23 -1.12 3.08
CA LEU A 195 -8.16 -1.99 2.60
C LEU A 195 -8.11 -3.32 3.39
N ILE A 196 -8.43 -3.29 4.68
CA ILE A 196 -8.46 -4.48 5.53
C ILE A 196 -9.73 -4.53 6.37
N GLU A 197 -10.04 -5.71 6.89
CA GLU A 197 -11.00 -5.89 7.98
C GLU A 197 -10.24 -6.29 9.25
N TYR A 198 -10.38 -5.52 10.34
CA TYR A 198 -9.72 -5.83 11.60
C TYR A 198 -10.71 -6.26 12.67
N ILE A 199 -10.80 -7.57 12.88
CA ILE A 199 -11.71 -8.21 13.84
C ILE A 199 -11.06 -8.20 15.22
N GLU A 200 -11.32 -7.12 15.97
CA GLU A 200 -10.70 -6.83 17.27
C GLU A 200 -10.89 -7.94 18.32
N GLN A 201 -12.00 -8.69 18.28
CA GLN A 201 -12.30 -9.73 19.25
C GLN A 201 -11.33 -10.92 19.16
N ASP A 202 -10.91 -11.26 17.95
CA ASP A 202 -10.05 -12.40 17.66
C ASP A 202 -8.61 -11.99 17.30
N ASP A 203 -8.35 -10.68 17.33
CA ASP A 203 -7.12 -10.03 16.88
C ASP A 203 -6.73 -10.44 15.44
N MET A 204 -7.74 -10.55 14.57
CA MET A 204 -7.62 -11.10 13.22
C MET A 204 -7.72 -10.00 12.17
N ILE A 205 -6.76 -10.00 11.26
CA ILE A 205 -6.68 -9.10 10.11
C ILE A 205 -7.01 -9.92 8.86
N LYS A 206 -7.87 -9.38 8.00
CA LYS A 206 -8.14 -9.92 6.66
C LYS A 206 -7.99 -8.82 5.62
N THR A 207 -7.66 -9.18 4.39
CA THR A 207 -7.67 -8.25 3.26
C THR A 207 -9.10 -8.11 2.73
N THR A 208 -9.36 -6.96 2.11
CA THR A 208 -10.59 -6.73 1.34
C THR A 208 -10.34 -7.00 -0.13
N LYS A 209 -11.42 -7.18 -0.90
CA LYS A 209 -11.36 -7.25 -2.37
C LYS A 209 -10.66 -6.05 -2.99
N LYS A 210 -10.84 -4.85 -2.42
CA LYS A 210 -10.16 -3.61 -2.83
C LYS A 210 -8.64 -3.72 -2.70
N MET A 211 -8.16 -4.22 -1.57
CA MET A 211 -6.72 -4.45 -1.37
C MET A 211 -6.19 -5.50 -2.36
N ASP A 212 -6.92 -6.60 -2.56
CA ASP A 212 -6.50 -7.64 -3.51
C ASP A 212 -6.39 -7.08 -4.93
N HIS A 213 -7.38 -6.29 -5.38
CA HIS A 213 -7.34 -5.62 -6.68
C HIS A 213 -6.13 -4.68 -6.83
N PHE A 214 -5.84 -3.85 -5.81
CA PHE A 214 -4.69 -2.95 -5.85
C PHE A 214 -3.36 -3.69 -5.81
N MET A 215 -3.28 -4.80 -5.09
CA MET A 215 -2.07 -5.61 -5.02
C MET A 215 -1.84 -6.38 -6.33
N ASP A 216 -2.90 -6.90 -6.95
CA ASP A 216 -2.81 -7.47 -8.29
C ASP A 216 -2.38 -6.40 -9.31
N TRP A 217 -2.91 -5.18 -9.25
CA TRP A 217 -2.42 -4.11 -10.11
C TRP A 217 -0.94 -3.77 -9.88
N ASN A 218 -0.57 -3.54 -8.62
CA ASN A 218 0.77 -3.07 -8.26
C ASN A 218 1.84 -4.17 -8.45
N LEU A 219 1.48 -5.44 -8.24
CA LEU A 219 2.39 -6.58 -8.38
C LEU A 219 2.37 -7.22 -9.77
N LEU A 220 1.24 -7.23 -10.50
CA LEU A 220 1.17 -7.82 -11.83
C LEU A 220 1.52 -6.82 -12.95
N ASN A 221 1.53 -5.52 -12.67
CA ASN A 221 2.11 -4.54 -13.58
C ASN A 221 3.64 -4.63 -13.50
N LYS A 222 4.24 -5.29 -14.50
CA LYS A 222 5.63 -5.79 -14.59
C LYS A 222 6.77 -4.82 -14.21
N ASN A 223 6.50 -3.53 -14.01
CA ASN A 223 7.50 -2.52 -13.60
C ASN A 223 7.65 -2.36 -12.08
N ASN A 224 6.58 -2.55 -11.27
CA ASN A 224 6.65 -2.40 -9.81
C ASN A 224 7.01 -3.71 -9.09
N TYR A 225 6.61 -4.85 -9.67
CA TYR A 225 7.03 -6.19 -9.24
C TYR A 225 8.54 -6.29 -9.05
N GLN A 226 9.34 -5.77 -10.00
CA GLN A 226 10.79 -5.81 -9.93
C GLN A 226 11.39 -4.90 -8.86
N ARG A 227 10.74 -3.78 -8.51
CA ARG A 227 11.20 -2.89 -7.43
C ARG A 227 10.89 -3.48 -6.06
N VAL A 228 9.68 -3.99 -5.89
CA VAL A 228 9.24 -4.66 -4.67
C VAL A 228 10.07 -5.93 -4.46
N LEU A 229 10.22 -6.79 -5.48
CA LEU A 229 11.15 -7.92 -5.41
C LEU A 229 12.62 -7.54 -5.38
N ALA A 230 13.07 -6.39 -5.89
CA ALA A 230 14.46 -6.01 -5.67
C ALA A 230 14.71 -5.74 -4.18
N VAL A 231 13.77 -5.05 -3.51
CA VAL A 231 13.83 -4.84 -2.05
C VAL A 231 13.71 -6.17 -1.30
N PHE A 232 12.91 -7.13 -1.77
CA PHE A 232 12.68 -8.42 -1.09
C PHE A 232 13.62 -9.58 -1.50
N ASN A 233 13.93 -9.81 -2.77
CA ASN A 233 14.93 -10.81 -3.21
C ASN A 233 16.37 -10.41 -2.85
N GLU A 234 16.69 -9.12 -2.71
CA GLU A 234 17.99 -8.73 -2.14
C GLU A 234 18.09 -9.05 -0.63
N LEU A 235 16.96 -9.31 0.05
CA LEU A 235 16.91 -9.87 1.40
C LEU A 235 17.11 -11.41 1.41
N ASP A 236 16.80 -12.11 0.32
CA ASP A 236 16.79 -13.58 0.24
C ASP A 236 17.92 -14.23 -0.58
N ASP A 237 18.65 -13.52 -1.45
CA ASP A 237 19.77 -14.09 -2.24
C ASP A 237 21.14 -13.36 -2.05
N PRO A 238 22.05 -13.91 -1.22
CA PRO A 238 23.40 -13.39 -1.00
C PRO A 238 24.34 -13.37 -2.21
N GLN A 239 24.02 -14.06 -3.32
CA GLN A 239 24.90 -14.16 -4.50
C GLN A 239 24.68 -13.05 -5.54
N SER A 240 23.52 -12.40 -5.55
CA SER A 240 23.17 -11.31 -6.48
C SER A 240 24.19 -10.16 -6.45
N TYR A 241 24.70 -9.82 -5.26
CA TYR A 241 25.65 -8.73 -5.05
C TYR A 241 27.05 -8.97 -5.63
N LYS A 242 27.50 -10.22 -5.76
CA LYS A 242 28.84 -10.53 -6.29
C LYS A 242 28.93 -10.27 -7.79
N THR A 243 27.84 -10.47 -8.52
CA THR A 243 27.79 -10.35 -9.99
C THR A 243 27.79 -8.89 -10.45
N LYS A 244 27.23 -7.95 -9.66
CA LYS A 244 27.26 -6.51 -9.96
C LYS A 244 28.66 -5.89 -9.74
N LYS A 245 29.44 -6.36 -8.74
CA LYS A 245 30.82 -5.90 -8.50
C LYS A 245 31.78 -6.29 -9.62
N THR A 246 31.69 -7.51 -10.16
CA THR A 246 32.62 -7.98 -11.21
C THR A 246 32.41 -7.26 -12.55
N THR A 247 31.21 -6.78 -12.83
CA THR A 247 30.91 -6.04 -14.07
C THR A 247 31.29 -4.55 -13.98
N ARG A 248 31.24 -3.94 -12.77
CA ARG A 248 31.68 -2.55 -12.57
C ARG A 248 33.21 -2.41 -12.49
N GLU A 249 33.92 -3.39 -11.95
CA GLU A 249 35.40 -3.36 -11.90
C GLU A 249 36.06 -3.69 -13.25
N LYS A 250 35.34 -4.34 -14.20
CA LYS A 250 35.85 -4.59 -15.55
C LYS A 250 35.63 -3.44 -16.55
N ASN A 251 34.86 -2.43 -16.16
CA ASN A 251 34.52 -1.28 -17.01
C ASN A 251 35.07 0.06 -16.47
N LYS A 252 36.05 0.01 -15.57
CA LYS A 252 36.97 1.12 -15.25
C LYS A 252 38.36 0.76 -15.73
#